data_AF-A0A813JFN6-F1
#
_entry.id   AF-A0A813JFN6-F1
#
_cell.length_a   1.000
_cell.length_b   1.000
_cell.length_c   1.000
_cell.angle_alpha   90.00
_cell.angle_beta   90.00
_cell.angle_gamma   90.00
#
_symmetry.space_group_name_H-M   'P 1'
#
loop_
_entity.id
_entity.type
_entity.pdbx_description
1 polymer ?
#
loop_
_entity_poly.entity_id
_entity_poly.type
_entity_poly.pdbx_seq_one_letter_code
_entity_poly.pdbx_strand_id
1 'polypeptide(L)'
;MVAFCYFHSPSLLHASAVVVGASLWLSNSSLRFGPSRRHRQQVDASAASGVWHRRVAASSAAAISTVVRARGRYNRSAVSMASLGRVAGAQGNRLPFLYGTAWKKEATTDLVVQAVREGFRGIDTACQPKHYREDLVGAAIARLAREGIPREELWLQTKFTPMRGQDPANVPYDPKAPLRIQVEQSIAQSVRNLGTDHIDSLVLHSPLPTLQETLEVWSVFERAVDNGTVGQLGISNCYDFETFKGLFEQSRVKPKVLQNRFYKDSGYDSQLRAFCLENGVTYQTFWTLSANPNVLKASPVVSAAHRLQVTAAPVLFRWLIQSGHQPLTGTKSREHMRQDLQAADLQLTSAEMSAIGELFCENEGSSGGPSGCSVQ
;
A
#
# COMPACT_ATOMS: atom_id res chain seq x y z
N MET A 1 -2.64 7.11 30.85
CA MET A 1 -3.53 5.99 30.47
C MET A 1 -3.16 5.53 29.07
N VAL A 2 -2.33 4.49 28.99
CA VAL A 2 -1.83 3.88 27.75
C VAL A 2 -2.05 2.38 27.91
N ALA A 3 -2.81 1.76 27.01
CA ALA A 3 -3.08 0.33 27.03
C ALA A 3 -2.10 -0.40 26.10
N PHE A 4 -1.26 -1.25 26.72
CA PHE A 4 -0.45 -2.27 26.06
C PHE A 4 -1.27 -3.57 25.98
N CYS A 5 -1.19 -4.28 24.85
CA CYS A 5 -1.55 -5.70 24.80
C CYS A 5 -0.39 -6.48 24.19
N TYR A 6 0.29 -7.24 25.06
CA TYR A 6 1.19 -8.35 24.72
C TYR A 6 0.35 -9.60 24.41
N PHE A 7 0.77 -10.40 23.43
CA PHE A 7 0.32 -11.79 23.28
C PHE A 7 1.46 -12.74 23.62
N HIS A 8 1.17 -13.70 24.50
CA HIS A 8 2.01 -14.84 24.86
C HIS A 8 1.76 -16.01 23.89
N SER A 9 2.84 -16.71 23.54
CA SER A 9 2.84 -18.04 22.91
C SER A 9 2.42 -19.13 23.90
N PRO A 10 1.99 -20.30 23.40
CA PRO A 10 2.34 -21.54 24.10
C PRO A 10 2.88 -22.63 23.16
N SER A 11 3.84 -23.36 23.69
CA SER A 11 4.45 -24.58 23.16
C SER A 11 3.71 -25.85 23.63
N LEU A 12 3.82 -26.86 22.76
CA LEU A 12 3.48 -28.29 22.80
C LEU A 12 3.35 -28.99 24.16
N LEU A 13 2.38 -29.92 24.27
CA LEU A 13 2.56 -31.30 24.78
C LEU A 13 1.32 -32.18 24.49
N HIS A 14 1.56 -33.43 24.09
CA HIS A 14 0.62 -34.54 23.86
C HIS A 14 0.12 -35.16 25.19
N ALA A 15 -1.14 -35.62 25.25
CA ALA A 15 -1.57 -36.82 25.99
C ALA A 15 -3.02 -37.22 25.67
N SER A 16 -3.31 -38.50 25.86
CA SER A 16 -4.34 -39.33 25.20
C SER A 16 -5.71 -39.46 25.90
N ALA A 17 -6.73 -39.70 25.06
CA ALA A 17 -7.78 -40.75 25.13
C ALA A 17 -8.92 -40.80 26.19
N VAL A 18 -10.03 -41.44 25.72
CA VAL A 18 -11.16 -42.12 26.42
C VAL A 18 -12.35 -41.20 26.82
N VAL A 19 -13.65 -41.50 26.68
CA VAL A 19 -14.56 -42.35 25.84
C VAL A 19 -15.98 -42.16 26.46
N VAL A 20 -17.03 -42.18 25.61
CA VAL A 20 -18.47 -42.54 25.87
C VAL A 20 -19.39 -41.58 26.66
N GLY A 21 -20.62 -41.42 26.14
CA GLY A 21 -21.82 -41.25 26.96
C GLY A 21 -23.02 -40.61 26.25
N ALA A 22 -23.99 -41.43 25.84
CA ALA A 22 -25.22 -41.04 25.13
C ALA A 22 -26.44 -40.86 26.06
N SER A 23 -27.52 -40.31 25.47
CA SER A 23 -28.98 -40.46 25.78
C SER A 23 -29.67 -39.22 26.39
N LEU A 24 -30.69 -38.59 25.79
CA LEU A 24 -32.08 -38.95 25.40
C LEU A 24 -33.12 -38.85 26.55
N TRP A 25 -34.36 -38.44 26.20
CA TRP A 25 -35.65 -38.39 26.96
C TRP A 25 -35.91 -37.10 27.79
N LEU A 26 -37.07 -36.40 27.81
CA LEU A 26 -38.53 -36.66 27.63
C LEU A 26 -39.22 -35.40 27.02
N SER A 27 -40.07 -35.49 26.00
CA SER A 27 -41.56 -35.65 26.01
C SER A 27 -42.37 -34.67 26.89
N ASN A 28 -43.30 -33.93 26.28
CA ASN A 28 -44.71 -34.15 26.55
C ASN A 28 -45.64 -33.56 25.46
N SER A 29 -46.67 -34.31 25.14
CA SER A 29 -47.68 -34.08 24.10
C SER A 29 -49.04 -33.88 24.74
N SER A 30 -49.91 -33.05 24.16
CA SER A 30 -51.40 -33.15 24.14
C SER A 30 -51.99 -31.82 23.63
N LEU A 31 -53.07 -31.71 22.85
CA LEU A 31 -54.11 -32.63 22.38
C LEU A 31 -54.83 -32.03 21.14
N ARG A 32 -55.50 -32.93 20.40
CA ARG A 32 -56.26 -32.74 19.13
C ARG A 32 -57.62 -32.04 19.39
N PHE A 33 -58.33 -31.47 18.40
CA PHE A 33 -59.23 -32.14 17.44
C PHE A 33 -59.66 -31.16 16.30
N GLY A 34 -59.80 -31.64 15.05
CA GLY A 34 -60.52 -30.97 13.93
C GLY A 34 -61.99 -31.41 13.86
N PRO A 35 -62.66 -31.48 12.68
CA PRO A 35 -62.41 -30.86 11.36
C PRO A 35 -63.68 -30.21 10.72
N SER A 36 -63.56 -29.49 9.60
CA SER A 36 -64.66 -29.38 8.62
C SER A 36 -64.17 -29.14 7.19
N ARG A 37 -65.02 -29.53 6.24
CA ARG A 37 -64.72 -30.01 4.88
C ARG A 37 -64.73 -28.94 3.79
N ARG A 38 -63.80 -29.15 2.83
CA ARG A 38 -63.90 -29.12 1.35
C ARG A 38 -64.73 -28.01 0.65
N HIS A 39 -64.06 -27.29 -0.25
CA HIS A 39 -64.49 -27.21 -1.66
C HIS A 39 -63.27 -27.31 -2.59
N ARG A 40 -63.44 -28.10 -3.66
CA ARG A 40 -62.50 -28.35 -4.76
C ARG A 40 -63.25 -28.01 -6.05
N GLN A 41 -62.63 -27.24 -6.93
CA GLN A 41 -62.83 -27.18 -8.39
C GLN A 41 -61.51 -26.57 -8.94
N GLN A 42 -60.59 -27.37 -9.49
CA GLN A 42 -60.50 -27.86 -10.88
C GLN A 42 -60.00 -26.76 -11.83
N VAL A 43 -58.67 -26.62 -11.97
CA VAL A 43 -57.82 -26.97 -13.12
C VAL A 43 -58.38 -26.60 -14.49
N ASP A 44 -57.68 -25.69 -15.18
CA ASP A 44 -57.47 -25.74 -16.63
C ASP A 44 -56.05 -25.28 -16.95
N ALA A 45 -55.41 -26.02 -17.86
CA ALA A 45 -54.06 -25.79 -18.36
C ALA A 45 -54.16 -25.38 -19.84
N SER A 46 -53.42 -24.35 -20.27
CA SER A 46 -52.97 -24.28 -21.65
C SER A 46 -51.68 -23.48 -21.82
N ALA A 47 -50.83 -24.07 -22.66
CA ALA A 47 -49.53 -23.71 -23.18
C ALA A 47 -49.23 -22.23 -23.45
N ALA A 48 -47.98 -21.84 -23.15
CA ALA A 48 -47.19 -20.97 -24.02
C ALA A 48 -45.70 -21.35 -23.91
N SER A 49 -45.21 -21.93 -25.00
CA SER A 49 -43.80 -22.15 -25.34
C SER A 49 -43.11 -20.82 -25.69
N GLY A 50 -41.84 -20.65 -25.32
CA GLY A 50 -41.09 -19.46 -25.70
C GLY A 50 -39.70 -19.31 -25.06
N VAL A 51 -38.72 -20.02 -25.61
CA VAL A 51 -37.33 -19.57 -25.84
C VAL A 51 -36.67 -18.72 -24.72
N TRP A 52 -35.96 -19.38 -23.80
CA TRP A 52 -34.98 -18.72 -22.92
C TRP A 52 -33.64 -18.54 -23.65
N HIS A 53 -33.49 -17.41 -24.35
CA HIS A 53 -32.18 -16.98 -24.86
C HIS A 53 -31.38 -16.23 -23.78
N ARG A 54 -30.17 -16.74 -23.55
CA ARG A 54 -28.96 -16.07 -23.02
C ARG A 54 -29.05 -14.54 -23.03
N ARG A 55 -28.98 -13.91 -21.85
CA ARG A 55 -28.53 -12.50 -21.68
C ARG A 55 -28.26 -12.18 -20.20
N VAL A 56 -27.17 -12.74 -19.66
CA VAL A 56 -26.51 -12.19 -18.46
C VAL A 56 -24.99 -12.33 -18.65
N ALA A 57 -24.44 -11.58 -19.61
CA ALA A 57 -22.99 -11.44 -19.80
C ALA A 57 -22.69 -10.24 -20.71
N ALA A 58 -23.28 -9.07 -20.43
CA ALA A 58 -22.96 -7.83 -21.15
C ALA A 58 -23.48 -6.60 -20.38
N SER A 59 -22.98 -6.35 -19.16
CA SER A 59 -23.31 -5.10 -18.46
C SER A 59 -22.17 -4.47 -17.65
N SER A 60 -20.97 -5.06 -17.61
CA SER A 60 -19.83 -4.48 -16.88
C SER A 60 -18.80 -3.78 -17.77
N ALA A 61 -18.81 -4.02 -19.09
CA ALA A 61 -17.88 -3.40 -20.04
C ALA A 61 -18.33 -2.02 -20.57
N ALA A 62 -19.63 -1.72 -20.52
CA ALA A 62 -20.19 -0.47 -21.07
C ALA A 62 -20.03 0.75 -20.13
N ALA A 63 -19.84 0.54 -18.82
CA ALA A 63 -19.71 1.64 -17.86
C ALA A 63 -18.33 2.33 -17.89
N ILE A 64 -17.31 1.72 -18.51
CA ILE A 64 -15.95 2.27 -18.62
C ILE A 64 -15.79 3.15 -19.88
N SER A 65 -16.63 2.97 -20.90
CA SER A 65 -16.47 3.68 -22.18
C SER A 65 -17.11 5.09 -22.21
N THR A 66 -18.14 5.35 -21.39
CA THR A 66 -18.96 6.56 -21.54
C THR A 66 -18.41 7.81 -20.83
N VAL A 67 -17.39 7.68 -19.98
CA VAL A 67 -16.77 8.83 -19.28
C VAL A 67 -15.56 9.42 -20.02
N VAL A 68 -15.11 8.83 -21.15
CA VAL A 68 -13.87 9.25 -21.83
C VAL A 68 -14.10 10.04 -23.14
N ARG A 69 -15.35 10.30 -23.54
CA ARG A 69 -15.64 11.06 -24.78
C ARG A 69 -15.91 12.55 -24.55
N ALA A 70 -14.89 13.27 -24.06
CA ALA A 70 -14.68 14.69 -24.38
C ALA A 70 -13.34 15.15 -23.81
N ARG A 71 -12.34 15.35 -24.70
CA ARG A 71 -11.26 16.37 -24.66
C ARG A 71 -9.96 15.79 -25.23
N GLY A 72 -9.50 16.42 -26.32
CA GLY A 72 -8.12 16.59 -26.79
C GLY A 72 -7.17 15.39 -26.78
N ARG A 73 -6.45 15.18 -27.90
CA ARG A 73 -5.23 14.36 -27.94
C ARG A 73 -4.16 14.99 -27.02
N TYR A 74 -4.28 14.77 -25.72
CA TYR A 74 -3.22 15.02 -24.74
C TYR A 74 -2.29 13.82 -24.78
N ASN A 75 -1.01 14.06 -25.00
CA ASN A 75 0.02 13.02 -24.98
C ASN A 75 0.32 12.67 -23.51
N ARG A 76 -0.50 11.78 -22.92
CA ARG A 76 -0.59 11.52 -21.46
C ARG A 76 0.66 10.87 -20.86
N SER A 77 1.46 10.14 -21.66
CA SER A 77 2.71 9.50 -21.20
C SER A 77 3.80 10.51 -20.83
N ALA A 78 3.79 11.72 -21.42
CA ALA A 78 4.70 12.79 -21.07
C ALA A 78 4.37 13.45 -19.72
N VAL A 79 3.15 13.23 -19.19
CA VAL A 79 2.65 13.91 -17.98
C VAL A 79 3.28 13.36 -16.70
N SER A 80 3.58 12.05 -16.62
CA SER A 80 4.17 11.43 -15.41
C SER A 80 5.66 11.79 -15.21
N MET A 81 6.47 11.75 -16.28
CA MET A 81 7.85 12.26 -16.21
C MET A 81 7.86 13.77 -15.96
N ALA A 82 6.85 14.50 -16.45
CA ALA A 82 6.69 15.92 -16.19
C ALA A 82 6.12 16.24 -14.79
N SER A 83 5.41 15.33 -14.10
CA SER A 83 4.95 15.52 -12.72
C SER A 83 6.07 15.24 -11.74
N LEU A 84 6.80 14.12 -11.89
CA LEU A 84 8.07 13.89 -11.20
C LEU A 84 9.05 15.01 -11.49
N GLY A 85 9.23 15.41 -12.75
CA GLY A 85 10.11 16.50 -13.14
C GLY A 85 9.69 17.87 -12.62
N ARG A 86 8.38 18.13 -12.43
CA ARG A 86 7.87 19.37 -11.82
C ARG A 86 8.01 19.36 -10.30
N VAL A 87 7.67 18.26 -9.64
CA VAL A 87 7.84 18.09 -8.18
C VAL A 87 9.32 18.09 -7.82
N ALA A 88 10.13 17.31 -8.55
CA ALA A 88 11.57 17.30 -8.43
C ALA A 88 12.14 18.68 -8.81
N GLY A 89 11.67 19.34 -9.88
CA GLY A 89 12.08 20.70 -10.24
C GLY A 89 11.80 21.74 -9.14
N ALA A 90 10.65 21.66 -8.46
CA ALA A 90 10.31 22.48 -7.30
C ALA A 90 11.09 22.10 -6.03
N GLN A 91 11.65 20.89 -5.96
CA GLN A 91 12.41 20.33 -4.82
C GLN A 91 13.90 20.08 -5.16
N GLY A 92 14.45 20.69 -6.21
CA GLY A 92 15.86 20.57 -6.59
C GLY A 92 16.30 19.18 -7.10
N ASN A 93 15.53 18.57 -7.99
CA ASN A 93 15.73 17.25 -8.60
C ASN A 93 15.71 16.06 -7.60
N ARG A 94 15.03 16.22 -6.46
CA ARG A 94 14.95 15.21 -5.38
C ARG A 94 13.63 14.41 -5.42
N LEU A 95 13.71 13.12 -5.09
CA LEU A 95 12.52 12.31 -4.81
C LEU A 95 11.75 12.93 -3.63
N PRO A 96 10.41 13.11 -3.74
CA PRO A 96 9.66 13.77 -2.67
C PRO A 96 9.64 12.91 -1.41
N PHE A 97 9.83 13.51 -0.23
CA PHE A 97 9.52 12.84 1.03
C PHE A 97 8.01 12.53 1.04
N LEU A 98 7.63 11.27 1.29
CA LEU A 98 6.24 10.84 1.26
C LEU A 98 5.53 11.05 2.60
N TYR A 99 4.35 11.65 2.55
CA TYR A 99 3.41 11.70 3.67
C TYR A 99 2.41 10.54 3.60
N GLY A 100 2.51 9.61 4.55
CA GLY A 100 1.69 8.41 4.63
C GLY A 100 0.36 8.62 5.38
N THR A 101 -0.75 8.25 4.75
CA THR A 101 -2.10 8.50 5.28
C THR A 101 -2.72 7.32 6.04
N ALA A 102 -1.94 6.27 6.34
CA ALA A 102 -2.41 5.15 7.16
C ALA A 102 -2.82 5.64 8.58
N TRP A 103 -3.88 5.04 9.13
CA TRP A 103 -4.34 5.22 10.51
C TRP A 103 -4.73 6.66 10.89
N LYS A 104 -5.04 7.49 9.90
CA LYS A 104 -5.50 8.87 10.09
C LYS A 104 -7.01 8.96 10.32
N LYS A 105 -7.77 7.98 9.82
CA LYS A 105 -9.24 7.91 9.92
C LYS A 105 -9.88 9.21 9.42
N GLU A 106 -10.82 9.80 10.15
CA GLU A 106 -11.56 11.00 9.77
C GLU A 106 -10.67 12.25 9.69
N ALA A 107 -9.54 12.26 10.41
CA ALA A 107 -8.58 13.36 10.38
C ALA A 107 -7.72 13.40 9.09
N THR A 108 -7.92 12.46 8.16
CA THR A 108 -7.10 12.34 6.94
C THR A 108 -7.08 13.64 6.14
N THR A 109 -8.24 14.27 5.91
CA THR A 109 -8.31 15.49 5.09
C THR A 109 -7.44 16.60 5.66
N ASP A 110 -7.63 16.93 6.94
CA ASP A 110 -6.91 18.04 7.58
C ASP A 110 -5.42 17.76 7.73
N LEU A 111 -5.04 16.50 8.01
CA LEU A 111 -3.64 16.13 8.14
C LEU A 111 -2.89 16.15 6.80
N VAL A 112 -3.52 15.74 5.70
CA VAL A 112 -2.92 15.85 4.36
C VAL A 112 -2.76 17.32 3.96
N VAL A 113 -3.80 18.15 4.18
CA VAL A 113 -3.70 19.60 3.93
C VAL A 113 -2.59 20.23 4.75
N GLN A 114 -2.49 19.87 6.04
CA GLN A 114 -1.43 20.35 6.92
C GLN A 114 -0.06 19.93 6.41
N ALA A 115 0.15 18.65 6.09
CA ALA A 115 1.43 18.17 5.57
C ALA A 115 1.86 18.92 4.29
N VAL A 116 0.94 19.11 3.34
CA VAL A 116 1.26 19.83 2.10
C VAL A 116 1.61 21.30 2.36
N ARG A 117 0.92 21.96 3.30
CA ARG A 117 1.25 23.34 3.72
C ARG A 117 2.60 23.44 4.42
N GLU A 118 3.03 22.40 5.14
CA GLU A 118 4.36 22.36 5.75
C GLU A 118 5.48 22.10 4.72
N GLY A 119 5.15 21.64 3.51
CA GLY A 119 6.09 21.48 2.41
C GLY A 119 6.10 20.09 1.77
N PHE A 120 5.33 19.12 2.29
CA PHE A 120 5.21 17.83 1.62
C PHE A 120 4.62 18.00 0.22
N ARG A 121 5.15 17.23 -0.73
CA ARG A 121 4.59 17.11 -2.07
C ARG A 121 4.29 15.67 -2.47
N GLY A 122 4.80 14.68 -1.73
CA GLY A 122 4.45 13.28 -1.89
C GLY A 122 3.36 12.85 -0.91
N ILE A 123 2.32 12.18 -1.41
CA ILE A 123 1.22 11.62 -0.62
C ILE A 123 1.13 10.12 -0.92
N ASP A 124 1.19 9.29 0.12
CA ASP A 124 1.04 7.84 0.04
C ASP A 124 -0.23 7.38 0.77
N THR A 125 -1.11 6.72 0.03
CA THR A 125 -2.37 6.15 0.55
C THR A 125 -2.57 4.73 0.01
N ALA A 126 -3.74 4.12 0.17
CA ALA A 126 -4.07 2.82 -0.40
C ALA A 126 -5.58 2.62 -0.59
N CYS A 127 -5.98 1.84 -1.60
CA CYS A 127 -7.34 1.32 -1.76
C CYS A 127 -7.61 0.17 -0.78
N GLN A 128 -7.45 0.47 0.50
CA GLN A 128 -7.63 -0.45 1.64
C GLN A 128 -8.38 0.30 2.75
N PRO A 129 -9.72 0.29 2.72
CA PRO A 129 -10.55 1.03 3.68
C PRO A 129 -10.33 0.65 5.15
N LYS A 130 -9.65 -0.47 5.41
CA LYS A 130 -9.24 -0.91 6.75
C LYS A 130 -8.35 0.11 7.49
N HIS A 131 -7.40 0.74 6.79
CA HIS A 131 -6.44 1.67 7.42
C HIS A 131 -6.36 3.03 6.74
N TYR A 132 -6.93 3.15 5.53
CA TYR A 132 -6.80 4.30 4.65
C TYR A 132 -8.16 4.86 4.29
N ARG A 133 -8.20 6.16 3.97
CA ARG A 133 -9.39 6.90 3.56
C ARG A 133 -9.07 7.71 2.31
N GLU A 134 -8.97 7.04 1.17
CA GLU A 134 -8.68 7.69 -0.13
C GLU A 134 -9.69 8.80 -0.45
N ASP A 135 -10.96 8.62 -0.06
CA ASP A 135 -12.02 9.61 -0.21
C ASP A 135 -11.69 10.93 0.50
N LEU A 136 -11.08 10.84 1.68
CA LEU A 136 -10.63 12.00 2.44
C LEU A 136 -9.30 12.57 1.92
N VAL A 137 -8.45 11.75 1.28
CA VAL A 137 -7.30 12.26 0.52
C VAL A 137 -7.77 13.05 -0.71
N GLY A 138 -8.78 12.57 -1.44
CA GLY A 138 -9.39 13.31 -2.55
C GLY A 138 -10.00 14.63 -2.11
N ALA A 139 -10.68 14.65 -0.95
CA ALA A 139 -11.18 15.89 -0.35
C ALA A 139 -10.05 16.88 -0.01
N ALA A 140 -8.91 16.39 0.49
CA ALA A 140 -7.73 17.22 0.74
C ALA A 140 -7.15 17.82 -0.54
N ILE A 141 -7.01 17.01 -1.60
CA ILE A 141 -6.53 17.46 -2.92
C ILE A 141 -7.45 18.56 -3.48
N ALA A 142 -8.76 18.34 -3.45
CA ALA A 142 -9.74 19.34 -3.91
C ALA A 142 -9.71 20.64 -3.09
N ARG A 143 -9.42 20.55 -1.79
CA ARG A 143 -9.21 21.73 -0.94
C ARG A 143 -7.91 22.47 -1.29
N LEU A 144 -6.80 21.74 -1.42
CA LEU A 144 -5.49 22.31 -1.80
C LEU A 144 -5.55 23.01 -3.16
N ALA A 145 -6.27 22.44 -4.12
CA ALA A 145 -6.47 23.06 -5.43
C ALA A 145 -7.20 24.42 -5.34
N ARG A 146 -8.21 24.54 -4.49
CA ARG A 146 -8.87 25.84 -4.21
C ARG A 146 -7.97 26.84 -3.51
N GLU A 147 -6.95 26.34 -2.80
CA GLU A 147 -5.91 27.14 -2.13
C GLU A 147 -4.70 27.43 -3.04
N GLY A 148 -4.77 27.07 -4.33
CA GLY A 148 -3.74 27.38 -5.32
C GLY A 148 -2.61 26.35 -5.44
N ILE A 149 -2.73 25.17 -4.83
CA ILE A 149 -1.80 24.04 -5.03
C ILE A 149 -2.50 23.01 -5.92
N PRO A 150 -2.27 23.03 -7.24
CA PRO A 150 -2.98 22.17 -8.16
C PRO A 150 -2.47 20.72 -8.09
N ARG A 151 -3.26 19.78 -8.62
CA ARG A 151 -2.99 18.32 -8.53
C ARG A 151 -1.61 17.95 -9.10
N GLU A 152 -1.17 18.61 -10.16
CA GLU A 152 0.10 18.38 -10.84
C GLU A 152 1.34 18.77 -10.04
N GLU A 153 1.18 19.54 -8.96
CA GLU A 153 2.28 19.81 -8.02
C GLU A 153 2.43 18.72 -6.96
N LEU A 154 1.53 17.75 -6.91
CA LEU A 154 1.55 16.66 -5.94
C LEU A 154 1.96 15.36 -6.63
N TRP A 155 2.81 14.60 -5.96
CA TRP A 155 3.06 13.20 -6.26
C TRP A 155 2.11 12.33 -5.46
N LEU A 156 1.22 11.60 -6.14
CA LEU A 156 0.18 10.80 -5.51
C LEU A 156 0.40 9.30 -5.76
N GLN A 157 0.60 8.57 -4.68
CA GLN A 157 0.77 7.13 -4.68
C GLN A 157 -0.40 6.44 -3.96
N THR A 158 -0.98 5.42 -4.58
CA THR A 158 -1.96 4.52 -3.94
C THR A 158 -1.63 3.06 -4.21
N LYS A 159 -2.42 2.14 -3.63
CA LYS A 159 -2.17 0.70 -3.68
C LYS A 159 -3.41 -0.09 -4.01
N PHE A 160 -3.27 -1.08 -4.90
CA PHE A 160 -4.20 -2.20 -4.94
C PHE A 160 -3.87 -3.17 -3.80
N THR A 161 -4.88 -3.55 -3.03
CA THR A 161 -4.71 -4.48 -1.91
C THR A 161 -5.50 -5.75 -2.19
N PRO A 162 -4.84 -6.92 -2.31
CA PRO A 162 -5.52 -8.20 -2.47
C PRO A 162 -6.45 -8.52 -1.29
N MET A 163 -7.41 -9.42 -1.51
CA MET A 163 -8.46 -9.75 -0.54
C MET A 163 -7.93 -10.08 0.87
N ARG A 164 -6.81 -10.81 0.96
CA ARG A 164 -6.19 -11.18 2.25
C ARG A 164 -5.81 -9.97 3.13
N GLY A 165 -5.56 -8.82 2.49
CA GLY A 165 -5.19 -7.58 3.16
C GLY A 165 -6.38 -6.65 3.40
N GLN A 166 -7.56 -6.96 2.87
CA GLN A 166 -8.76 -6.14 3.03
C GLN A 166 -9.48 -6.44 4.36
N ASP A 167 -10.37 -5.54 4.74
CA ASP A 167 -11.46 -5.88 5.65
C ASP A 167 -12.57 -6.56 4.83
N PRO A 168 -12.93 -7.84 5.12
CA PRO A 168 -13.98 -8.54 4.38
C PRO A 168 -15.34 -7.83 4.39
N ALA A 169 -15.61 -6.97 5.38
CA ALA A 169 -16.84 -6.21 5.47
C ALA A 169 -16.82 -4.93 4.62
N ASN A 170 -15.65 -4.51 4.11
CA ASN A 170 -15.49 -3.24 3.40
C ASN A 170 -14.41 -3.34 2.30
N VAL A 171 -14.73 -4.12 1.26
CA VAL A 171 -13.87 -4.35 0.11
C VAL A 171 -14.23 -3.35 -1.01
N PRO A 172 -13.27 -2.65 -1.62
CA PRO A 172 -13.54 -1.62 -2.64
C PRO A 172 -13.77 -2.18 -4.06
N TYR A 173 -14.05 -3.48 -4.18
CA TYR A 173 -14.29 -4.21 -5.42
C TYR A 173 -15.10 -5.49 -5.12
N ASP A 174 -15.63 -6.15 -6.13
CA ASP A 174 -16.37 -7.42 -5.97
C ASP A 174 -15.40 -8.56 -5.63
N PRO A 175 -15.43 -9.12 -4.40
CA PRO A 175 -14.49 -10.17 -4.00
C PRO A 175 -14.69 -11.49 -4.74
N LYS A 176 -15.83 -11.67 -5.44
CA LYS A 176 -16.13 -12.87 -6.24
C LYS A 176 -15.73 -12.72 -7.71
N ALA A 177 -15.36 -11.52 -8.14
CA ALA A 177 -14.92 -11.30 -9.51
C ALA A 177 -13.56 -11.97 -9.77
N PRO A 178 -13.22 -12.30 -11.02
CA PRO A 178 -11.87 -12.77 -11.37
C PRO A 178 -10.80 -11.75 -10.94
N LEU A 179 -9.61 -12.21 -10.58
CA LEU A 179 -8.54 -11.37 -10.01
C LEU A 179 -8.25 -10.11 -10.83
N ARG A 180 -8.15 -10.23 -12.16
CA ARG A 180 -7.94 -9.07 -13.05
C ARG A 180 -9.05 -8.03 -12.93
N ILE A 181 -10.30 -8.47 -12.83
CA ILE A 181 -11.47 -7.60 -12.69
C ILE A 181 -11.46 -6.92 -11.32
N GLN A 182 -11.05 -7.61 -10.26
CA GLN A 182 -10.87 -6.99 -8.93
C GLN A 182 -9.87 -5.83 -9.00
N VAL A 183 -8.74 -6.02 -9.69
CA VAL A 183 -7.70 -4.99 -9.85
C VAL A 183 -8.25 -3.80 -10.64
N GLU A 184 -8.94 -4.04 -11.76
CA GLU A 184 -9.56 -2.99 -12.58
C GLU A 184 -10.59 -2.18 -11.78
N GLN A 185 -11.46 -2.86 -11.02
CA GLN A 185 -12.45 -2.22 -10.15
C GLN A 185 -11.78 -1.39 -9.05
N SER A 186 -10.72 -1.91 -8.43
CA SER A 186 -9.97 -1.19 -7.40
C SER A 186 -9.30 0.07 -7.94
N ILE A 187 -8.66 0.01 -9.10
CA ILE A 187 -8.05 1.19 -9.75
C ILE A 187 -9.13 2.24 -10.03
N ALA A 188 -10.27 1.82 -10.59
CA ALA A 188 -11.39 2.72 -10.84
C ALA A 188 -11.95 3.33 -9.55
N GLN A 189 -11.97 2.58 -8.44
CA GLN A 189 -12.38 3.09 -7.14
C GLN A 189 -11.38 4.11 -6.57
N SER A 190 -10.06 3.87 -6.69
CA SER A 190 -9.04 4.84 -6.30
C SER A 190 -9.15 6.14 -7.07
N VAL A 191 -9.31 6.09 -8.41
CA VAL A 191 -9.53 7.26 -9.27
C VAL A 191 -10.74 8.07 -8.80
N ARG A 192 -11.86 7.40 -8.48
CA ARG A 192 -13.07 8.05 -7.94
C ARG A 192 -12.82 8.68 -6.57
N ASN A 193 -12.27 7.92 -5.64
CA ASN A 193 -12.03 8.37 -4.26
C ASN A 193 -11.08 9.57 -4.21
N LEU A 194 -10.01 9.51 -4.99
CA LEU A 194 -8.97 10.55 -5.02
C LEU A 194 -9.37 11.76 -5.86
N GLY A 195 -10.45 11.66 -6.65
CA GLY A 195 -10.95 12.76 -7.48
C GLY A 195 -9.98 13.21 -8.57
N THR A 196 -9.21 12.26 -9.14
CA THR A 196 -8.17 12.52 -10.14
C THR A 196 -8.23 11.49 -11.25
N ASP A 197 -7.90 11.87 -12.48
CA ASP A 197 -7.82 10.95 -13.62
C ASP A 197 -6.43 10.31 -13.79
N HIS A 198 -5.44 10.79 -13.03
CA HIS A 198 -4.08 10.29 -13.02
C HIS A 198 -3.59 9.97 -11.60
N ILE A 199 -2.93 8.83 -11.45
CA ILE A 199 -2.20 8.36 -10.26
C ILE A 199 -0.73 8.30 -10.63
N ASP A 200 0.14 8.96 -9.87
CA ASP A 200 1.56 9.02 -10.22
C ASP A 200 2.26 7.68 -10.01
N SER A 201 1.90 6.95 -8.94
CA SER A 201 2.42 5.61 -8.64
C SER A 201 1.34 4.67 -8.13
N LEU A 202 1.21 3.50 -8.76
CA LEU A 202 0.33 2.43 -8.30
C LEU A 202 1.17 1.27 -7.77
N VAL A 203 0.94 0.92 -6.51
CA VAL A 203 1.71 -0.12 -5.81
C VAL A 203 0.85 -1.36 -5.55
N LEU A 204 1.37 -2.56 -5.80
CA LEU A 204 0.76 -3.78 -5.31
C LEU A 204 1.08 -3.89 -3.82
N HIS A 205 0.07 -3.81 -2.94
CA HIS A 205 0.28 -3.67 -1.51
C HIS A 205 1.02 -4.86 -0.88
N SER A 206 0.89 -6.06 -1.45
CA SER A 206 1.66 -7.25 -1.10
C SER A 206 1.67 -8.25 -2.26
N PRO A 207 2.73 -9.06 -2.44
CA PRO A 207 2.76 -10.11 -3.45
C PRO A 207 1.63 -11.11 -3.25
N LEU A 208 1.09 -11.68 -4.32
CA LEU A 208 0.10 -12.75 -4.22
C LEU A 208 0.77 -14.06 -3.78
N PRO A 209 0.02 -15.12 -3.42
CA PRO A 209 0.61 -16.39 -2.97
C PRO A 209 1.64 -16.97 -3.95
N THR A 210 1.44 -16.76 -5.26
CA THR A 210 2.39 -17.19 -6.29
C THR A 210 2.89 -16.01 -7.14
N LEU A 211 4.07 -16.20 -7.75
CA LEU A 211 4.59 -15.25 -8.75
C LEU A 211 3.66 -15.14 -9.96
N GLN A 212 3.02 -16.24 -10.38
CA GLN A 212 2.09 -16.23 -11.51
C GLN A 212 0.85 -15.36 -11.26
N GLU A 213 0.25 -15.45 -10.07
CA GLU A 213 -0.85 -14.57 -9.68
C GLU A 213 -0.40 -13.12 -9.53
N THR A 214 0.83 -12.91 -9.04
CA THR A 214 1.44 -11.58 -8.96
C THR A 214 1.61 -10.95 -10.34
N LEU A 215 2.09 -11.72 -11.32
CA LEU A 215 2.22 -11.31 -12.73
C LEU A 215 0.86 -11.10 -13.40
N GLU A 216 -0.17 -11.86 -13.02
CA GLU A 216 -1.53 -11.63 -13.48
C GLU A 216 -2.05 -10.25 -13.05
N VAL A 217 -1.88 -9.88 -11.77
CA VAL A 217 -2.18 -8.53 -11.28
C VAL A 217 -1.33 -7.49 -11.99
N TRP A 218 -0.02 -7.75 -12.12
CA TRP A 218 0.91 -6.84 -12.76
C TRP A 218 0.51 -6.54 -14.21
N SER A 219 0.03 -7.53 -14.96
CA SER A 219 -0.43 -7.30 -16.34
C SER A 219 -1.58 -6.29 -16.44
N VAL A 220 -2.42 -6.14 -15.39
CA VAL A 220 -3.46 -5.11 -15.32
C VAL A 220 -2.84 -3.74 -15.03
N PHE A 221 -1.86 -3.69 -14.13
CA PHE A 221 -1.09 -2.48 -13.82
C PHE A 221 -0.38 -1.95 -15.07
N GLU A 222 0.23 -2.82 -15.85
CA GLU A 222 0.87 -2.47 -17.11
C GLU A 222 -0.10 -1.82 -18.10
N ARG A 223 -1.33 -2.35 -18.23
CA ARG A 223 -2.38 -1.72 -19.05
C ARG A 223 -2.80 -0.36 -18.51
N ALA A 224 -2.82 -0.17 -17.18
CA ALA A 224 -3.13 1.13 -16.57
C ALA A 224 -2.07 2.19 -16.89
N VAL A 225 -0.80 1.77 -17.05
CA VAL A 225 0.29 2.62 -17.56
C VAL A 225 0.11 2.92 -19.05
N ASP A 226 -0.17 1.91 -19.87
CA ASP A 226 -0.39 2.10 -21.31
C ASP A 226 -1.54 3.09 -21.58
N ASN A 227 -2.59 3.03 -20.76
CA ASN A 227 -3.75 3.92 -20.82
C ASN A 227 -3.50 5.32 -20.21
N GLY A 228 -2.34 5.54 -19.58
CA GLY A 228 -1.96 6.80 -18.95
C GLY A 228 -2.68 7.12 -17.63
N THR A 229 -3.48 6.19 -17.10
CA THR A 229 -4.14 6.35 -15.78
C THR A 229 -3.11 6.32 -14.66
N VAL A 230 -2.02 5.54 -14.84
CA VAL A 230 -0.95 5.38 -13.87
C VAL A 230 0.39 5.79 -14.50
N GLY A 231 1.23 6.49 -13.73
CA GLY A 231 2.58 6.86 -14.16
C GLY A 231 3.60 5.74 -13.99
N GLN A 232 3.79 5.30 -12.74
CA GLN A 232 4.78 4.29 -12.36
C GLN A 232 4.15 3.15 -11.56
N LEU A 233 4.83 2.00 -11.56
CA LEU A 233 4.39 0.80 -10.86
C LEU A 233 5.34 0.46 -9.73
N GLY A 234 4.80 -0.09 -8.65
CA GLY A 234 5.59 -0.59 -7.54
C GLY A 234 4.97 -1.81 -6.87
N ILE A 235 5.72 -2.40 -5.95
CA ILE A 235 5.24 -3.44 -5.05
C ILE A 235 5.68 -3.11 -3.62
N SER A 236 4.88 -3.52 -2.65
CA SER A 236 5.14 -3.34 -1.23
C SER A 236 5.11 -4.69 -0.52
N ASN A 237 5.76 -4.78 0.64
CA ASN A 237 5.83 -6.00 1.45
C ASN A 237 6.34 -7.22 0.67
N CYS A 238 7.28 -6.99 -0.24
CA CYS A 238 7.97 -8.04 -1.00
C CYS A 238 9.38 -8.14 -0.44
N TYR A 239 9.56 -9.09 0.49
CA TYR A 239 10.82 -9.32 1.22
C TYR A 239 11.62 -10.48 0.63
N ASP A 240 10.98 -11.34 -0.17
CA ASP A 240 11.64 -12.45 -0.85
C ASP A 240 12.33 -11.95 -2.12
N PHE A 241 13.66 -12.11 -2.16
CA PHE A 241 14.50 -11.61 -3.26
C PHE A 241 14.13 -12.23 -4.61
N GLU A 242 13.96 -13.55 -4.66
CA GLU A 242 13.65 -14.27 -5.90
C GLU A 242 12.27 -13.91 -6.44
N THR A 243 11.28 -13.71 -5.58
CA THR A 243 9.96 -13.20 -5.97
C THR A 243 10.05 -11.81 -6.58
N PHE A 244 10.78 -10.88 -5.95
CA PHE A 244 10.93 -9.53 -6.47
C PHE A 244 11.70 -9.50 -7.80
N LYS A 245 12.82 -10.23 -7.87
CA LYS A 245 13.64 -10.37 -9.07
C LYS A 245 12.85 -11.01 -10.21
N GLY A 246 12.12 -12.09 -9.93
CA GLY A 246 11.26 -12.76 -10.92
C GLY A 246 10.16 -11.85 -11.46
N LEU A 247 9.52 -11.05 -10.59
CA LEU A 247 8.58 -10.02 -11.02
C LEU A 247 9.27 -8.98 -11.91
N PHE A 248 10.43 -8.47 -11.49
CA PHE A 248 11.18 -7.48 -12.24
C PHE A 248 11.57 -8.00 -13.63
N GLU A 249 12.14 -9.19 -13.73
CA GLU A 249 12.60 -9.78 -15.00
C GLU A 249 11.46 -10.05 -15.98
N GLN A 250 10.34 -10.59 -15.50
CA GLN A 250 9.21 -11.01 -16.34
C GLN A 250 8.22 -9.89 -16.70
N SER A 251 8.27 -8.76 -16.00
CA SER A 251 7.40 -7.61 -16.31
C SER A 251 7.89 -6.84 -17.54
N ARG A 252 6.97 -6.43 -18.42
CA ARG A 252 7.26 -5.50 -19.51
C ARG A 252 7.44 -4.09 -18.97
N VAL A 253 6.52 -3.62 -18.11
CA VAL A 253 6.71 -2.37 -17.36
C VAL A 253 7.34 -2.73 -16.03
N LYS A 254 8.64 -2.45 -15.90
CA LYS A 254 9.42 -2.80 -14.70
C LYS A 254 8.88 -2.09 -13.46
N PRO A 255 8.87 -2.75 -12.28
CA PRO A 255 8.71 -2.06 -11.01
C PRO A 255 9.70 -0.90 -10.91
N LYS A 256 9.21 0.28 -10.54
CA LYS A 256 10.01 1.48 -10.24
C LYS A 256 10.08 1.78 -8.75
N VAL A 257 9.23 1.12 -7.96
CA VAL A 257 9.18 1.27 -6.51
C VAL A 257 9.16 -0.10 -5.83
N LEU A 258 9.99 -0.26 -4.80
CA LEU A 258 9.84 -1.30 -3.79
C LEU A 258 9.61 -0.62 -2.43
N GLN A 259 8.40 -0.72 -1.88
CA GLN A 259 8.03 -0.08 -0.62
C GLN A 259 7.95 -1.09 0.52
N ASN A 260 8.95 -1.14 1.40
CA ASN A 260 9.00 -2.10 2.49
C ASN A 260 9.12 -1.41 3.86
N ARG A 261 8.82 -2.18 4.90
CA ARG A 261 9.14 -1.80 6.26
C ARG A 261 10.65 -1.75 6.38
N PHE A 262 11.21 -0.70 6.99
CA PHE A 262 12.63 -0.66 7.27
C PHE A 262 12.91 -1.16 8.69
N TYR A 263 13.30 -2.43 8.85
CA TYR A 263 13.39 -3.09 10.15
C TYR A 263 14.34 -4.30 10.17
N LYS A 264 14.82 -4.63 11.38
CA LYS A 264 15.85 -5.64 11.63
C LYS A 264 15.49 -7.04 11.12
N ASP A 265 14.26 -7.52 11.29
CA ASP A 265 13.94 -8.93 10.97
C ASP A 265 13.96 -9.23 9.47
N SER A 266 14.00 -8.19 8.63
CA SER A 266 14.21 -8.33 7.17
C SER A 266 15.69 -8.24 6.77
N GLY A 267 16.64 -8.18 7.72
CA GLY A 267 18.03 -7.80 7.42
C GLY A 267 18.12 -6.39 6.81
N TYR A 268 17.15 -5.54 7.14
CA TYR A 268 16.92 -4.23 6.51
C TYR A 268 16.79 -4.29 4.97
N ASP A 269 16.43 -5.42 4.39
CA ASP A 269 16.35 -5.62 2.94
C ASP A 269 17.68 -5.37 2.21
N SER A 270 18.84 -5.62 2.84
CA SER A 270 20.17 -5.27 2.30
C SER A 270 20.37 -5.67 0.82
N GLN A 271 20.09 -6.94 0.49
CA GLN A 271 20.18 -7.48 -0.88
C GLN A 271 19.19 -6.82 -1.84
N LEU A 272 17.94 -6.62 -1.40
CA LEU A 272 16.89 -5.97 -2.18
C LEU A 272 17.20 -4.49 -2.44
N ARG A 273 17.75 -3.77 -1.45
CA ARG A 273 18.17 -2.37 -1.61
C ARG A 273 19.31 -2.23 -2.61
N ALA A 274 20.30 -3.12 -2.56
CA ALA A 274 21.39 -3.16 -3.54
C ALA A 274 20.85 -3.39 -4.97
N PHE A 275 20.01 -4.41 -5.15
CA PHE A 275 19.38 -4.68 -6.44
C PHE A 275 18.53 -3.50 -6.92
N CYS A 276 17.78 -2.84 -6.03
CA CYS A 276 16.98 -1.67 -6.37
C CYS A 276 17.86 -0.53 -6.89
N LEU A 277 18.97 -0.24 -6.22
CA LEU A 277 19.90 0.80 -6.62
C LEU A 277 20.51 0.51 -8.01
N GLU A 278 20.98 -0.72 -8.23
CA GLU A 278 21.58 -1.15 -9.50
C GLU A 278 20.60 -1.09 -10.68
N ASN A 279 19.32 -1.34 -10.42
CA ASN A 279 18.29 -1.45 -11.46
C ASN A 279 17.39 -0.20 -11.59
N GLY A 280 17.73 0.90 -10.91
CA GLY A 280 16.96 2.14 -10.96
C GLY A 280 15.54 1.99 -10.42
N VAL A 281 15.37 1.19 -9.36
CA VAL A 281 14.16 1.06 -8.55
C VAL A 281 14.32 1.90 -7.29
N THR A 282 13.36 2.75 -7.00
CA THR A 282 13.33 3.51 -5.75
C THR A 282 12.88 2.61 -4.59
N TYR A 283 13.76 2.40 -3.63
CA TYR A 283 13.39 1.74 -2.36
C TYR A 283 12.74 2.77 -1.43
N GLN A 284 11.49 2.52 -1.05
CA GLN A 284 10.69 3.37 -0.17
C GLN A 284 10.55 2.75 1.22
N THR A 285 10.83 3.51 2.28
CA THR A 285 10.78 2.98 3.65
C THR A 285 9.55 3.44 4.41
N PHE A 286 8.82 2.52 5.05
CA PHE A 286 7.80 2.86 6.06
C PHE A 286 8.10 2.24 7.44
N TRP A 287 7.44 2.77 8.48
CA TRP A 287 7.66 2.42 9.90
C TRP A 287 9.12 2.58 10.37
N THR A 288 9.90 3.38 9.65
CA THR A 288 11.34 3.59 9.89
C THR A 288 11.63 3.96 11.35
N LEU A 289 10.94 4.95 11.92
CA LEU A 289 11.23 5.38 13.29
C LEU A 289 10.72 4.37 14.33
N SER A 290 9.48 3.91 14.20
CA SER A 290 8.83 3.02 15.17
C SER A 290 9.45 1.63 15.23
N ALA A 291 10.02 1.15 14.12
CA ALA A 291 10.71 -0.13 14.07
C ALA A 291 12.17 -0.05 14.55
N ASN A 292 12.72 1.16 14.72
CA ASN A 292 14.14 1.35 15.04
C ASN A 292 14.40 2.25 16.26
N PRO A 293 13.70 2.07 17.41
CA PRO A 293 13.91 2.89 18.60
C PRO A 293 15.33 2.79 19.17
N ASN A 294 16.01 1.65 18.96
CA ASN A 294 17.39 1.44 19.39
C ASN A 294 18.38 2.22 18.52
N VAL A 295 18.15 2.27 17.21
CA VAL A 295 18.98 3.03 16.25
C VAL A 295 18.92 4.52 16.56
N LEU A 296 17.73 5.05 16.89
CA LEU A 296 17.56 6.46 17.26
C LEU A 296 18.35 6.87 18.53
N LYS A 297 18.76 5.89 19.34
CA LYS A 297 19.57 6.09 20.55
C LYS A 297 21.05 5.71 20.35
N ALA A 298 21.41 5.20 19.18
CA ALA A 298 22.77 4.74 18.91
C ALA A 298 23.72 5.93 18.81
N SER A 299 24.95 5.73 19.32
CA SER A 299 26.00 6.75 19.36
C SER A 299 26.18 7.52 18.05
N PRO A 300 26.36 6.87 16.87
CA PRO A 300 26.59 7.62 15.63
C PRO A 300 25.40 8.51 15.22
N VAL A 301 24.16 8.09 15.49
CA VAL A 301 22.96 8.90 15.21
C VAL A 301 22.87 10.08 16.17
N VAL A 302 23.10 9.86 17.46
CA VAL A 302 23.05 10.91 18.49
C VAL A 302 24.16 11.95 18.28
N SER A 303 25.38 11.51 17.96
CA SER A 303 26.51 12.40 17.67
C SER A 303 26.24 13.29 16.44
N ALA A 304 25.72 12.69 15.36
CA ALA A 304 25.34 13.46 14.17
C ALA A 304 24.21 14.46 14.47
N ALA A 305 23.22 14.04 15.27
CA ALA A 305 22.12 14.91 15.68
C ALA A 305 22.61 16.13 16.47
N HIS A 306 23.55 15.94 17.40
CA HIS A 306 24.17 17.04 18.15
C HIS A 306 24.94 18.00 17.23
N ARG A 307 25.76 17.48 16.31
CA ARG A 307 26.51 18.31 15.34
C ARG A 307 25.58 19.12 14.45
N LEU A 308 24.49 18.51 13.98
CA LEU A 308 23.51 19.13 13.08
C LEU A 308 22.45 19.97 13.81
N GLN A 309 22.45 19.99 15.15
CA GLN A 309 21.48 20.71 15.99
C GLN A 309 20.03 20.31 15.70
N VAL A 310 19.79 19.02 15.49
CA VAL A 310 18.45 18.43 15.24
C VAL A 310 18.19 17.26 16.20
N THR A 311 16.98 16.72 16.18
CA THR A 311 16.67 15.46 16.86
C THR A 311 17.18 14.25 16.05
N ALA A 312 17.15 13.06 16.64
CA ALA A 312 17.66 11.83 15.99
C ALA A 312 16.84 11.40 14.75
N ALA A 313 15.54 11.72 14.69
CA ALA A 313 14.68 11.27 13.60
C ALA A 313 15.06 11.87 12.24
N PRO A 314 15.27 13.19 12.10
CA PRO A 314 15.79 13.79 10.87
C PRO A 314 17.13 13.22 10.42
N VAL A 315 18.01 12.83 11.35
CA VAL A 315 19.30 12.18 11.02
C VAL A 315 19.09 10.83 10.35
N LEU A 316 18.21 9.98 10.90
CA LEU A 316 17.92 8.68 10.30
C LEU A 316 17.25 8.82 8.92
N PHE A 317 16.31 9.75 8.78
CA PHE A 317 15.73 10.05 7.46
C PHE A 317 16.77 10.62 6.49
N ARG A 318 17.69 11.45 6.96
CA ARG A 318 18.76 11.99 6.12
C ARG A 318 19.68 10.87 5.62
N TRP A 319 20.04 9.94 6.50
CA TRP A 319 20.84 8.77 6.11
C TRP A 319 20.14 7.98 4.99
N LEU A 320 18.84 7.71 5.13
CA LEU A 320 18.06 7.04 4.07
C LEU A 320 18.11 7.81 2.74
N ILE A 321 17.90 9.13 2.78
CA ILE A 321 17.92 9.97 1.59
C ILE A 321 19.30 9.96 0.92
N GLN A 322 20.38 10.11 1.67
CA GLN A 322 21.75 10.06 1.13
C GLN A 322 22.16 8.68 0.64
N SER A 323 21.57 7.62 1.18
CA SER A 323 21.73 6.24 0.69
C SER A 323 20.85 5.93 -0.54
N GLY A 324 20.17 6.92 -1.12
CA GLY A 324 19.35 6.76 -2.32
C GLY A 324 17.95 6.18 -2.07
N HIS A 325 17.46 6.22 -0.83
CA HIS A 325 16.14 5.71 -0.45
C HIS A 325 15.13 6.84 -0.23
N GLN A 326 13.86 6.56 -0.45
CA GLN A 326 12.77 7.53 -0.29
C GLN A 326 12.00 7.27 1.00
N PRO A 327 12.12 8.12 2.03
CA PRO A 327 11.43 7.90 3.29
C PRO A 327 9.93 8.26 3.20
N LEU A 328 9.13 7.52 3.98
CA LEU A 328 7.72 7.77 4.22
C LEU A 328 7.49 7.97 5.73
N THR A 329 6.86 9.08 6.09
CA THR A 329 6.44 9.39 7.46
C THR A 329 4.93 9.52 7.56
N GLY A 330 4.37 8.99 8.66
CA GLY A 330 2.94 9.01 8.94
C GLY A 330 2.59 9.85 10.17
N THR A 331 3.41 10.84 10.53
CA THR A 331 3.17 11.65 11.72
C THR A 331 1.82 12.40 11.66
N LYS A 332 1.21 12.61 12.83
CA LYS A 332 0.03 13.49 13.03
C LYS A 332 0.42 14.82 13.68
N SER A 333 1.69 14.99 14.05
CA SER A 333 2.21 16.19 14.70
C SER A 333 2.76 17.13 13.65
N ARG A 334 2.25 18.37 13.63
CA ARG A 334 2.76 19.45 12.79
C ARG A 334 4.26 19.69 12.99
N GLU A 335 4.71 19.65 14.23
CA GLU A 335 6.11 19.85 14.56
C GLU A 335 6.98 18.75 13.95
N HIS A 336 6.58 17.49 14.07
CA HIS A 336 7.30 16.39 13.44
C HIS A 336 7.24 16.47 11.91
N MET A 337 6.17 16.97 11.30
CA MET A 337 6.14 17.20 9.85
C MET A 337 7.27 18.13 9.41
N ARG A 338 7.47 19.24 10.13
CA ARG A 338 8.55 20.20 9.85
C ARG A 338 9.92 19.59 10.08
N GLN A 339 10.11 18.88 11.19
CA GLN A 339 11.37 18.21 11.51
C GLN A 339 11.72 17.13 10.48
N ASP A 340 10.76 16.29 10.09
CA ASP A 340 10.97 15.26 9.08
C ASP A 340 11.39 15.87 7.74
N LEU A 341 10.76 16.97 7.32
CA LEU A 341 11.12 17.67 6.07
C LEU A 341 12.53 18.28 6.11
N GLN A 342 13.01 18.73 7.28
CA GLN A 342 14.38 19.24 7.41
C GLN A 342 15.43 18.20 7.02
N ALA A 343 15.13 16.90 7.14
CA ALA A 343 16.02 15.83 6.72
C ALA A 343 16.42 15.90 5.24
N ALA A 344 15.63 16.56 4.38
CA ALA A 344 16.00 16.77 2.99
C ALA A 344 17.24 17.67 2.85
N ASP A 345 17.43 18.63 3.75
CA ASP A 345 18.45 19.68 3.62
C ASP A 345 19.68 19.48 4.51
N LEU A 346 19.63 18.51 5.42
CA LEU A 346 20.79 18.14 6.23
C LEU A 346 21.92 17.59 5.35
N GLN A 347 23.14 17.51 5.90
CA GLN A 347 24.26 16.83 5.26
C GLN A 347 25.04 16.03 6.31
N LEU A 348 24.95 14.71 6.18
CA LEU A 348 25.82 13.78 6.89
C LEU A 348 27.15 13.68 6.15
N THR A 349 28.23 13.68 6.92
CA THR A 349 29.59 13.41 6.44
C THR A 349 29.73 11.96 6.01
N SER A 350 30.73 11.64 5.20
CA SER A 350 31.00 10.26 4.79
C SER A 350 31.25 9.34 6.00
N ALA A 351 31.92 9.85 7.04
CA ALA A 351 32.16 9.11 8.28
C ALA A 351 30.86 8.79 9.03
N GLU A 352 29.93 9.76 9.14
CA GLU A 352 28.62 9.53 9.75
C GLU A 352 27.74 8.59 8.91
N MET A 353 27.79 8.73 7.57
CA MET A 353 27.09 7.81 6.67
C MET A 353 27.56 6.37 6.87
N SER A 354 28.87 6.14 6.97
CA SER A 354 29.47 4.84 7.26
C SER A 354 29.05 4.31 8.64
N ALA A 355 29.26 5.10 9.69
CA ALA A 355 29.01 4.67 11.06
C ALA A 355 27.52 4.39 11.34
N ILE A 356 26.61 5.14 10.70
CA ILE A 356 25.16 4.85 10.77
C ILE A 356 24.84 3.63 9.91
N GLY A 357 25.48 3.47 8.74
CA GLY A 357 25.28 2.33 7.84
C GLY A 357 25.66 0.98 8.47
N GLU A 358 26.70 0.95 9.30
CA GLU A 358 27.12 -0.22 10.08
C GLU A 358 26.01 -0.75 11.01
N LEU A 359 25.08 0.10 11.45
CA LEU A 359 23.94 -0.32 12.26
C LEU A 359 22.93 -1.19 11.50
N PHE A 360 22.99 -1.17 10.16
CA PHE A 360 22.08 -1.90 9.27
C PHE A 360 22.77 -3.02 8.51
N CYS A 361 24.07 -3.24 8.76
CA CYS A 361 24.78 -4.41 8.28
C CYS A 361 24.50 -5.57 9.22
N GLU A 362 24.25 -6.76 8.68
CA GLU A 362 24.22 -7.96 9.52
C GLU A 362 25.62 -8.17 10.07
N ASN A 363 25.77 -8.07 11.40
CA ASN A 363 26.88 -8.72 12.06
C ASN A 363 26.65 -10.22 11.88
N GLU A 364 27.30 -10.84 10.91
CA GLU A 364 27.49 -12.28 10.91
C GLU A 364 28.21 -12.63 12.21
N GLY A 365 27.43 -13.04 13.20
CA GLY A 365 27.98 -13.60 14.42
C GLY A 365 28.74 -14.86 14.07
N SER A 366 30.06 -14.83 14.24
CA SER A 366 30.90 -16.01 14.50
C SER A 366 30.91 -17.13 13.46
N SER A 367 31.47 -16.87 12.26
CA SER A 367 32.26 -17.86 11.52
C SER A 367 33.12 -17.16 10.47
N GLY A 368 34.44 -17.31 10.58
CA GLY A 368 35.41 -16.56 9.78
C GLY A 368 35.27 -16.77 8.26
N GLY A 369 35.17 -15.67 7.54
CA GLY A 369 35.29 -15.54 6.09
C GLY A 369 35.29 -14.05 5.71
N PRO A 370 36.03 -13.60 4.67
CA PRO A 370 36.25 -12.18 4.43
C PRO A 370 34.95 -11.48 3.99
N SER A 371 34.65 -10.39 4.69
CA SER A 371 33.48 -9.54 4.55
C SER A 371 33.46 -8.77 3.23
N GLY A 372 32.49 -9.08 2.38
CA GLY A 372 32.12 -8.28 1.21
C GLY A 372 31.15 -7.16 1.58
N CYS A 373 31.59 -6.19 2.39
CA CYS A 373 30.87 -4.93 2.56
C CYS A 373 31.70 -3.82 1.91
N SER A 374 31.70 -3.77 0.57
CA SER A 374 32.27 -2.64 -0.15
C SER A 374 31.18 -1.57 -0.29
N VAL A 375 31.23 -0.58 0.58
CA VAL A 375 30.55 0.71 0.38
C VAL A 375 31.41 1.50 -0.61
N GLN A 376 30.89 1.73 -1.82
CA GLN A 376 31.41 2.74 -2.76
C GLN A 376 30.49 3.96 -2.74
#